data_AF-A0A7J2REP0-F1
#
_entry.id   AF-A0A7J2REP0-F1
#
_cell.length_a   1.000
_cell.length_b   1.000
_cell.length_c   1.000
_cell.angle_alpha   90.00
_cell.angle_beta   90.00
_cell.angle_gamma   90.00
#
_symmetry.space_group_name_H-M   'P 1'
#
loop_
_entity.id
_entity.type
_entity.pdbx_description
1 polymer ?
#
loop_
_entity_poly.entity_id
_entity_poly.type
_entity_poly.pdbx_seq_one_letter_code
_entity_poly.pdbx_strand_id
1 'polypeptide(L)'
;MVLQIQGIKNKLFKHSNAFDIGLGKVRIGMATFVVAVDGSGDFDSIQEAINALPSTGGSIHIKEGTYKITSTISIAKNDIYLFGNGKGTILENQGLNAGNPFIDINNPRVKLERLWIKGTSTGVQSINIDITGNDVKIRNCWITDATDTGIGINGNYIEISGNIIDSNKYGIEAGGNNNIITKNHIINNSEFGIFATEIIKSIITGNNVSTNTKHGIVISAEFNPSNNNIISNNICDGNDTGATGNYSGIEVSGSDNNIISNNR
;
A
#
# COMPACT_ATOMS: atom_id res chain seq x y z
N MET A 1 51.78 -20.47 -1.59
CA MET A 1 51.59 -21.15 -2.90
C MET A 1 50.10 -21.37 -3.08
N VAL A 2 49.41 -20.43 -3.74
CA VAL A 2 47.99 -20.58 -4.04
C VAL A 2 47.93 -21.11 -5.47
N LEU A 3 47.50 -22.36 -5.60
CA LEU A 3 47.37 -23.02 -6.89
C LEU A 3 46.18 -22.37 -7.62
N GLN A 4 46.44 -21.55 -8.63
CA GLN A 4 45.42 -21.13 -9.60
C GLN A 4 45.49 -22.03 -10.82
N ILE A 5 44.38 -22.70 -11.11
CA ILE A 5 44.15 -23.45 -12.35
C ILE A 5 43.17 -22.63 -13.17
N GLN A 6 43.56 -22.22 -14.38
CA GLN A 6 42.65 -21.50 -15.27
C GLN A 6 41.47 -22.39 -15.67
N GLY A 7 40.26 -21.87 -15.50
CA GLY A 7 39.01 -22.52 -15.92
C GLY A 7 38.17 -23.19 -14.84
N ILE A 8 38.48 -23.07 -13.53
CA ILE A 8 37.72 -23.76 -12.47
C ILE A 8 36.88 -22.80 -11.60
N LYS A 9 35.57 -23.08 -11.57
CA LYS A 9 34.55 -22.57 -10.65
C LYS A 9 34.87 -22.95 -9.20
N ASN A 10 35.57 -22.10 -8.45
CA ASN A 10 35.85 -22.39 -7.03
C ASN A 10 34.75 -21.87 -6.10
N LYS A 11 34.15 -22.78 -5.31
CA LYS A 11 33.27 -22.45 -4.18
C LYS A 11 34.10 -21.78 -3.09
N LEU A 12 33.81 -20.52 -2.75
CA LEU A 12 34.55 -19.76 -1.74
C LEU A 12 34.41 -20.34 -0.32
N PHE A 13 33.29 -21.03 -0.02
CA PHE A 13 33.05 -21.72 1.25
C PHE A 13 32.43 -23.11 1.03
N LYS A 14 32.65 -24.03 1.99
CA LYS A 14 32.21 -25.45 1.95
C LYS A 14 30.71 -25.64 1.71
N HIS A 15 29.89 -24.64 2.04
CA HIS A 15 28.43 -24.64 1.86
C HIS A 15 27.93 -23.70 0.75
N SER A 16 28.82 -23.00 0.04
CA SER A 16 28.43 -22.18 -1.09
C SER A 16 28.18 -23.04 -2.33
N ASN A 17 27.17 -22.71 -3.12
CA ASN A 17 27.08 -23.23 -4.48
C ASN A 17 28.05 -22.48 -5.39
N ALA A 18 28.57 -23.14 -6.43
CA ALA A 18 29.47 -22.44 -7.36
C ALA A 18 28.64 -21.45 -8.19
N PHE A 19 29.25 -20.35 -8.61
CA PHE A 19 28.55 -19.23 -9.28
C PHE A 19 27.70 -19.69 -10.47
N ASP A 20 28.15 -20.72 -11.18
CA ASP A 20 27.48 -21.27 -12.37
C ASP A 20 26.75 -22.60 -12.11
N ILE A 21 26.43 -22.91 -10.85
CA ILE A 21 25.51 -23.99 -10.47
C ILE A 21 24.52 -23.39 -9.47
N GLY A 22 23.60 -22.63 -10.06
CA GLY A 22 22.52 -21.92 -9.39
C GLY A 22 22.10 -20.70 -10.21
N LEU A 23 20.99 -20.84 -10.94
CA LEU A 23 20.21 -19.78 -11.61
C LEU A 23 20.61 -19.35 -13.03
N GLY A 24 20.82 -20.35 -13.90
CA GLY A 24 20.82 -20.18 -15.36
C GLY A 24 19.49 -20.52 -16.06
N LYS A 25 18.36 -20.65 -15.33
CA LYS A 25 16.95 -20.67 -15.81
C LYS A 25 16.05 -21.12 -14.64
N VAL A 26 15.21 -20.20 -14.15
CA VAL A 26 14.07 -20.42 -13.23
C VAL A 26 14.40 -20.95 -11.82
N ARG A 27 14.15 -20.11 -10.81
CA ARG A 27 14.02 -20.56 -9.40
C ARG A 27 12.76 -21.44 -9.28
N ILE A 28 12.89 -22.76 -9.40
CA ILE A 28 11.79 -23.67 -9.07
C ILE A 28 11.67 -23.73 -7.54
N GLY A 29 10.64 -23.08 -6.99
CA GLY A 29 10.26 -23.16 -5.57
C GLY A 29 10.03 -21.84 -4.84
N MET A 30 10.49 -20.69 -5.37
CA MET A 30 10.19 -19.36 -4.83
C MET A 30 10.30 -18.36 -5.98
N ALA A 31 9.19 -17.97 -6.62
CA ALA A 31 9.30 -16.90 -7.62
C ALA A 31 9.61 -15.61 -6.87
N THR A 32 10.86 -15.14 -6.97
CA THR A 32 11.32 -13.80 -6.58
C THR A 32 11.87 -13.22 -7.87
N PHE A 33 11.07 -12.41 -8.56
CA PHE A 33 11.56 -11.63 -9.69
C PHE A 33 12.14 -10.31 -9.19
N VAL A 34 13.16 -9.81 -9.88
CA VAL A 34 13.73 -8.48 -9.63
C VAL A 34 13.29 -7.55 -10.74
N VAL A 35 12.76 -6.37 -10.39
CA VAL A 35 12.39 -5.33 -11.36
C VAL A 35 13.33 -4.14 -11.19
N ALA A 36 13.99 -3.72 -12.27
CA ALA A 36 14.94 -2.62 -12.24
C ALA A 36 14.99 -1.85 -13.56
N VAL A 37 14.84 -0.52 -13.49
CA VAL A 37 14.97 0.37 -14.66
C VAL A 37 16.41 0.59 -15.12
N ASP A 38 17.40 0.20 -14.30
CA ASP A 38 18.84 0.28 -14.61
C ASP A 38 19.35 -0.92 -15.43
N GLY A 39 18.46 -1.86 -15.80
CA GLY A 39 18.79 -3.08 -16.55
C GLY A 39 19.39 -4.21 -15.70
N SER A 40 19.48 -4.08 -14.39
CA SER A 40 20.01 -5.12 -13.49
C SER A 40 18.96 -6.12 -12.96
N GLY A 41 17.69 -5.95 -13.36
CA GLY A 41 16.57 -6.81 -12.96
C GLY A 41 16.25 -7.89 -13.99
N ASP A 42 15.39 -8.83 -13.60
CA ASP A 42 14.78 -9.80 -14.52
C ASP A 42 13.78 -9.12 -15.47
N PHE A 43 13.16 -8.02 -15.02
CA PHE A 43 12.23 -7.18 -15.79
C PHE A 43 12.55 -5.70 -15.57
N ASP A 44 12.17 -4.84 -16.52
CA ASP A 44 12.11 -3.38 -16.36
C ASP A 44 10.67 -2.88 -16.10
N SER A 45 9.66 -3.71 -16.41
CA SER A 45 8.24 -3.47 -16.19
C SER A 45 7.68 -4.26 -15.01
N ILE A 46 6.98 -3.57 -14.10
CA ILE A 46 6.32 -4.18 -12.94
C ILE A 46 5.16 -5.08 -13.37
N GLN A 47 4.35 -4.65 -14.34
CA GLN A 47 3.21 -5.44 -14.80
C GLN A 47 3.64 -6.74 -15.48
N GLU A 48 4.75 -6.71 -16.24
CA GLU A 48 5.29 -7.92 -16.86
C GLU A 48 5.80 -8.92 -15.81
N ALA A 49 6.48 -8.44 -14.77
CA ALA A 49 6.90 -9.29 -13.65
C ALA A 49 5.71 -9.96 -12.94
N ILE A 50 4.61 -9.21 -12.70
CA ILE A 50 3.36 -9.77 -12.15
C ILE A 50 2.78 -10.83 -13.07
N ASN A 51 2.72 -10.54 -14.37
CA ASN A 51 2.18 -11.45 -15.39
C ASN A 51 3.02 -12.73 -15.50
N ALA A 52 4.33 -12.64 -15.31
CA ALA A 52 5.24 -13.77 -15.35
C ALA A 52 5.17 -14.69 -14.11
N LEU A 53 4.56 -14.24 -13.01
CA LEU A 53 4.48 -15.07 -11.79
C LEU A 53 3.72 -16.38 -12.07
N PRO A 54 4.09 -17.51 -11.44
CA PRO A 54 3.28 -18.72 -11.46
C PRO A 54 1.86 -18.48 -10.92
N SER A 55 0.93 -19.39 -11.25
CA SER A 55 -0.43 -19.35 -10.69
C SER A 55 -0.47 -19.53 -9.17
N THR A 56 0.59 -20.09 -8.58
CA THR A 56 0.76 -20.23 -7.11
C THR A 56 1.24 -18.94 -6.43
N GLY A 57 1.37 -17.84 -7.17
CA GLY A 57 1.87 -16.57 -6.66
C GLY A 57 3.40 -16.50 -6.58
N GLY A 58 3.89 -15.55 -5.80
CA GLY A 58 5.30 -15.31 -5.60
C GLY A 58 5.60 -13.90 -5.12
N SER A 59 6.85 -13.52 -5.21
CA SER A 59 7.41 -12.28 -4.73
C SER A 59 8.08 -11.52 -5.86
N ILE A 60 8.05 -10.20 -5.79
CA ILE A 60 8.69 -9.31 -6.74
C ILE A 60 9.41 -8.24 -5.93
N HIS A 61 10.73 -8.18 -6.09
CA HIS A 61 11.58 -7.14 -5.53
C HIS A 61 11.76 -6.03 -6.56
N ILE A 62 11.29 -4.84 -6.26
CA ILE A 62 11.50 -3.65 -7.07
C ILE A 62 12.72 -2.90 -6.49
N LYS A 63 13.78 -2.75 -7.28
CA LYS A 63 14.96 -1.98 -6.87
C LYS A 63 14.64 -0.49 -6.72
N GLU A 64 15.58 0.26 -6.18
CA GLU A 64 15.52 1.71 -6.18
C GLU A 64 15.49 2.25 -7.63
N GLY A 65 14.75 3.33 -7.84
CA GLY A 65 14.55 3.91 -9.15
C GLY A 65 13.18 4.57 -9.27
N THR A 66 13.00 5.34 -10.34
CA THR A 66 11.71 5.93 -10.70
C THR A 66 11.09 5.15 -11.85
N TYR A 67 10.00 4.45 -11.55
CA TYR A 67 9.22 3.65 -12.48
C TYR A 67 8.04 4.50 -12.95
N LYS A 68 8.09 4.92 -14.21
CA LYS A 68 7.03 5.73 -14.83
C LYS A 68 5.89 4.82 -15.28
N ILE A 69 4.72 5.00 -14.69
CA ILE A 69 3.57 4.13 -14.92
C ILE A 69 2.49 4.90 -15.66
N THR A 70 2.10 4.40 -16.84
CA THR A 70 1.10 5.00 -17.72
C THR A 70 -0.22 4.24 -17.75
N SER A 71 -0.29 3.10 -17.06
CA SER A 71 -1.48 2.23 -16.98
C SER A 71 -1.57 1.59 -15.60
N THR A 72 -2.78 1.26 -15.14
CA THR A 72 -3.01 0.60 -13.85
C THR A 72 -2.12 -0.63 -13.67
N ILE A 73 -1.51 -0.77 -12.49
CA ILE A 73 -0.85 -2.00 -12.06
C ILE A 73 -1.92 -2.90 -11.47
N SER A 74 -2.28 -3.97 -12.18
CA SER A 74 -3.31 -4.91 -11.75
C SER A 74 -2.68 -6.14 -11.10
N ILE A 75 -2.99 -6.37 -9.82
CA ILE A 75 -2.55 -7.54 -9.06
C ILE A 75 -3.60 -8.66 -9.21
N ALA A 76 -3.64 -9.26 -10.40
CA ALA A 76 -4.67 -10.25 -10.78
C ALA A 76 -4.38 -11.71 -10.35
N LYS A 77 -3.47 -11.93 -9.40
CA LYS A 77 -3.15 -13.26 -8.85
C LYS A 77 -3.06 -13.23 -7.34
N ASN A 78 -3.37 -14.37 -6.73
CA ASN A 78 -3.26 -14.55 -5.29
C ASN A 78 -1.80 -14.68 -4.84
N ASP A 79 -1.56 -14.55 -3.54
CA ASP A 79 -0.28 -14.92 -2.91
C ASP A 79 0.91 -14.13 -3.50
N ILE A 80 0.69 -12.84 -3.77
CA ILE A 80 1.70 -11.92 -4.29
C ILE A 80 2.33 -11.11 -3.16
N TYR A 81 3.66 -11.01 -3.16
CA TYR A 81 4.40 -10.07 -2.33
C TYR A 81 5.23 -9.12 -3.19
N LEU A 82 4.79 -7.87 -3.32
CA LEU A 82 5.49 -6.81 -4.03
C LEU A 82 6.20 -5.90 -3.02
N PHE A 83 7.52 -5.71 -3.16
CA PHE A 83 8.25 -4.88 -2.22
C PHE A 83 9.39 -4.08 -2.84
N GLY A 84 9.62 -2.88 -2.32
CA GLY A 84 10.69 -1.98 -2.75
C GLY A 84 11.92 -2.02 -1.85
N ASN A 85 12.72 -0.95 -1.87
CA ASN A 85 13.81 -0.68 -0.94
C ASN A 85 13.55 0.57 -0.07
N GLY A 86 12.27 0.94 0.10
CA GLY A 86 11.84 2.12 0.85
C GLY A 86 11.51 3.28 -0.09
N LYS A 87 11.66 4.51 0.41
CA LYS A 87 11.31 5.74 -0.32
C LYS A 87 12.10 5.94 -1.62
N GLY A 88 13.22 5.23 -1.81
CA GLY A 88 14.02 5.24 -3.05
C GLY A 88 13.41 4.42 -4.20
N THR A 89 12.41 3.57 -3.93
CA THR A 89 11.67 2.85 -4.98
C THR A 89 10.36 3.59 -5.25
N ILE A 90 10.33 4.34 -6.35
CA ILE A 90 9.27 5.30 -6.67
C ILE A 90 8.46 4.78 -7.85
N LEU A 91 7.18 4.51 -7.63
CA LEU A 91 6.20 4.25 -8.68
C LEU A 91 5.48 5.58 -8.94
N GLU A 92 5.74 6.18 -10.10
CA GLU A 92 5.22 7.50 -10.45
C GLU A 92 4.13 7.38 -11.51
N ASN A 93 2.93 7.85 -11.16
CA ASN A 93 1.81 7.97 -12.09
C ASN A 93 2.11 9.04 -13.15
N GLN A 94 2.13 8.64 -14.42
CA GLN A 94 2.43 9.48 -15.58
C GLN A 94 1.24 9.59 -16.54
N GLY A 95 0.02 9.65 -15.99
CA GLY A 95 -1.20 9.96 -16.75
C GLY A 95 -2.07 8.73 -17.01
N LEU A 96 -2.59 8.14 -15.93
CA LEU A 96 -3.66 7.13 -16.01
C LEU A 96 -4.94 7.72 -16.61
N ASN A 97 -5.76 6.84 -17.21
CA ASN A 97 -7.10 7.19 -17.65
C ASN A 97 -8.01 7.53 -16.45
N ALA A 98 -8.98 8.41 -16.71
CA ALA A 98 -10.03 8.79 -15.78
C ALA A 98 -10.68 7.59 -15.07
N GLY A 99 -10.81 7.66 -13.74
CA GLY A 99 -11.54 6.67 -12.94
C GLY A 99 -10.82 5.34 -12.73
N ASN A 100 -9.63 5.15 -13.31
CA ASN A 100 -8.83 3.96 -13.03
C ASN A 100 -7.95 4.17 -11.80
N PRO A 101 -7.89 3.18 -10.88
CA PRO A 101 -6.92 3.21 -9.80
C PRO A 101 -5.51 3.05 -10.34
N PHE A 102 -4.53 3.56 -9.60
CA PHE A 102 -3.12 3.41 -9.94
C PHE A 102 -2.63 1.99 -9.69
N ILE A 103 -2.95 1.43 -8.52
CA ILE A 103 -2.75 0.02 -8.20
C ILE A 103 -4.11 -0.59 -7.85
N ASP A 104 -4.51 -1.61 -8.61
CA ASP A 104 -5.74 -2.38 -8.37
C ASP A 104 -5.38 -3.73 -7.73
N ILE A 105 -5.87 -3.97 -6.52
CA ILE A 105 -5.68 -5.21 -5.76
C ILE A 105 -7.04 -5.87 -5.53
N ASN A 106 -7.45 -6.70 -6.49
CA ASN A 106 -8.71 -7.44 -6.46
C ASN A 106 -8.56 -8.91 -6.02
N ASN A 107 -7.34 -9.43 -5.94
CA ASN A 107 -7.05 -10.78 -5.47
C ASN A 107 -6.62 -10.83 -4.00
N PRO A 108 -6.91 -11.94 -3.30
CA PRO A 108 -6.55 -12.08 -1.89
C PRO A 108 -5.07 -12.42 -1.65
N ARG A 109 -4.65 -12.28 -0.38
CA ARG A 109 -3.30 -12.65 0.09
C ARG A 109 -2.19 -11.89 -0.62
N VAL A 110 -2.39 -10.59 -0.78
CA VAL A 110 -1.43 -9.68 -1.41
C VAL A 110 -0.72 -8.86 -0.35
N LYS A 111 0.59 -8.66 -0.51
CA LYS A 111 1.40 -7.80 0.35
C LYS A 111 2.12 -6.77 -0.50
N LEU A 112 2.03 -5.50 -0.11
CA LEU A 112 2.75 -4.38 -0.71
C LEU A 112 3.56 -3.68 0.37
N GLU A 113 4.89 -3.65 0.24
CA GLU A 113 5.73 -3.06 1.30
C GLU A 113 6.89 -2.20 0.78
N ARG A 114 7.21 -1.12 1.50
CA ARG A 114 8.44 -0.32 1.32
C ARG A 114 8.57 0.30 -0.08
N LEU A 115 7.50 0.91 -0.56
CA LEU A 115 7.41 1.58 -1.86
C LEU A 115 6.92 3.02 -1.69
N TRP A 116 7.33 3.91 -2.57
CA TRP A 116 6.68 5.21 -2.73
C TRP A 116 5.73 5.15 -3.92
N ILE A 117 4.43 5.15 -3.64
CA ILE A 117 3.35 5.29 -4.61
C ILE A 117 3.06 6.78 -4.77
N LYS A 118 3.59 7.36 -5.83
CA LYS A 118 3.46 8.77 -6.14
C LYS A 118 2.38 8.94 -7.21
N GLY A 119 1.22 9.42 -6.78
CA GLY A 119 0.10 9.75 -7.65
C GLY A 119 0.38 10.95 -8.54
N THR A 120 -0.67 11.56 -9.05
CA THR A 120 -0.59 12.82 -9.81
C THR A 120 -1.47 13.87 -9.16
N SER A 121 -0.95 15.07 -8.94
CA SER A 121 -1.73 16.21 -8.46
C SER A 121 -2.45 16.97 -9.59
N THR A 122 -2.33 16.48 -10.83
CA THR A 122 -2.94 17.09 -12.03
C THR A 122 -3.66 16.02 -12.84
N GLY A 123 -4.83 16.36 -13.39
CA GLY A 123 -5.62 15.44 -14.21
C GLY A 123 -6.86 14.91 -13.48
N VAL A 124 -7.20 13.65 -13.74
CA VAL A 124 -8.51 13.07 -13.42
C VAL A 124 -8.53 12.41 -12.04
N GLN A 125 -9.72 12.26 -11.45
CA GLN A 125 -9.96 11.53 -10.20
C GLN A 125 -9.39 10.11 -10.29
N SER A 126 -8.49 9.77 -9.36
CA SER A 126 -7.81 8.49 -9.30
C SER A 126 -7.47 8.14 -7.84
N ILE A 127 -7.73 6.89 -7.49
CA ILE A 127 -7.32 6.26 -6.24
C ILE A 127 -5.91 5.70 -6.43
N ASN A 128 -4.98 5.97 -5.51
CA ASN A 128 -3.62 5.44 -5.64
C ASN A 128 -3.57 3.92 -5.44
N ILE A 129 -4.21 3.40 -4.40
CA ILE A 129 -4.30 1.94 -4.16
C ILE A 129 -5.76 1.61 -3.88
N ASP A 130 -6.41 0.86 -4.76
CA ASP A 130 -7.76 0.36 -4.57
C ASP A 130 -7.72 -1.14 -4.22
N ILE A 131 -8.41 -1.51 -3.14
CA ILE A 131 -8.33 -2.85 -2.54
C ILE A 131 -9.74 -3.42 -2.42
N THR A 132 -10.08 -4.32 -3.33
CA THR A 132 -11.32 -5.11 -3.30
C THR A 132 -11.06 -6.57 -2.88
N GLY A 133 -9.80 -7.03 -2.98
CA GLY A 133 -9.36 -8.34 -2.50
C GLY A 133 -9.36 -8.45 -0.97
N ASN A 134 -9.40 -9.69 -0.44
CA ASN A 134 -9.39 -9.95 1.01
C ASN A 134 -7.98 -10.36 1.51
N ASP A 135 -7.67 -10.17 2.79
CA ASP A 135 -6.35 -10.52 3.37
C ASP A 135 -5.19 -9.85 2.60
N VAL A 136 -5.28 -8.52 2.46
CA VAL A 136 -4.27 -7.66 1.82
C VAL A 136 -3.53 -6.85 2.87
N LYS A 137 -2.23 -6.66 2.69
CA LYS A 137 -1.36 -5.95 3.63
C LYS A 137 -0.57 -4.87 2.92
N ILE A 138 -0.76 -3.61 3.30
CA ILE A 138 0.00 -2.48 2.78
C ILE A 138 0.84 -1.90 3.92
N ARG A 139 2.17 -1.98 3.82
CA ARG A 139 3.03 -1.59 4.93
C ARG A 139 4.26 -0.77 4.58
N ASN A 140 4.58 0.19 5.45
CA ASN A 140 5.81 0.98 5.36
C ASN A 140 5.98 1.67 3.99
N CYS A 141 4.87 2.04 3.35
CA CYS A 141 4.85 2.73 2.07
C CYS A 141 4.65 4.24 2.26
N TRP A 142 5.02 5.00 1.25
CA TRP A 142 4.67 6.41 1.09
C TRP A 142 3.61 6.51 0.00
N ILE A 143 2.44 7.03 0.32
CA ILE A 143 1.32 7.17 -0.62
C ILE A 143 0.99 8.65 -0.71
N THR A 144 1.30 9.25 -1.86
CA THR A 144 1.19 10.71 -2.02
C THR A 144 0.45 11.12 -3.27
N ASP A 145 -0.11 12.31 -3.25
CA ASP A 145 -0.59 13.03 -4.44
C ASP A 145 -1.69 12.27 -5.21
N ALA A 146 -2.57 11.52 -4.53
CA ALA A 146 -3.79 11.05 -5.17
C ALA A 146 -4.76 12.23 -5.36
N THR A 147 -5.33 12.35 -6.56
CA THR A 147 -6.40 13.33 -6.81
C THR A 147 -7.69 13.00 -6.06
N ASP A 148 -7.85 11.74 -5.62
CA ASP A 148 -8.98 11.29 -4.79
C ASP A 148 -8.48 10.61 -3.51
N THR A 149 -8.45 9.28 -3.46
CA THR A 149 -8.11 8.55 -2.24
C THR A 149 -6.68 7.99 -2.32
N GLY A 150 -5.90 8.15 -1.25
CA GLY A 150 -4.60 7.51 -1.11
C GLY A 150 -4.72 5.98 -1.10
N ILE A 151 -5.53 5.45 -0.18
CA ILE A 151 -5.85 4.01 -0.10
C ILE A 151 -7.36 3.82 0.05
N GLY A 152 -8.00 3.20 -0.94
CA GLY A 152 -9.39 2.77 -0.89
C GLY A 152 -9.50 1.31 -0.46
N ILE A 153 -10.37 1.01 0.50
CA ILE A 153 -10.57 -0.33 1.06
C ILE A 153 -12.03 -0.72 0.95
N ASN A 154 -12.31 -1.73 0.13
CA ASN A 154 -13.61 -2.38 -0.01
C ASN A 154 -13.56 -3.89 0.34
N GLY A 155 -12.35 -4.44 0.51
CA GLY A 155 -12.10 -5.80 0.96
C GLY A 155 -12.23 -6.01 2.47
N ASN A 156 -12.04 -7.26 2.90
CA ASN A 156 -12.08 -7.69 4.30
C ASN A 156 -10.73 -8.24 4.76
N TYR A 157 -10.44 -8.17 6.06
CA TYR A 157 -9.17 -8.61 6.65
C TYR A 157 -7.95 -7.86 6.09
N ILE A 158 -8.14 -6.58 5.79
CA ILE A 158 -7.10 -5.69 5.25
C ILE A 158 -6.28 -5.09 6.39
N GLU A 159 -4.96 -5.10 6.25
CA GLU A 159 -4.03 -4.47 7.19
C GLU A 159 -3.30 -3.32 6.51
N ILE A 160 -3.54 -2.10 6.96
CA ILE A 160 -2.81 -0.90 6.55
C ILE A 160 -1.94 -0.46 7.72
N SER A 161 -0.61 -0.63 7.62
CA SER A 161 0.27 -0.36 8.77
C SER A 161 1.61 0.32 8.48
N GLY A 162 1.99 1.28 9.32
CA GLY A 162 3.29 1.95 9.22
C GLY A 162 3.47 2.84 7.99
N ASN A 163 2.39 3.20 7.29
CA ASN A 163 2.47 4.00 6.06
C ASN A 163 2.50 5.50 6.36
N ILE A 164 3.07 6.27 5.44
CA ILE A 164 2.93 7.73 5.37
C ILE A 164 1.99 8.03 4.19
N ILE A 165 0.86 8.64 4.50
CA ILE A 165 -0.22 8.95 3.55
C ILE A 165 -0.41 10.46 3.57
N ASP A 166 0.07 11.13 2.52
CA ASP A 166 0.29 12.58 2.52
C ASP A 166 -0.28 13.22 1.25
N SER A 167 -0.93 14.38 1.40
CA SER A 167 -1.33 15.22 0.27
C SER A 167 -2.24 14.52 -0.76
N ASN A 168 -3.16 13.69 -0.29
CA ASN A 168 -4.27 13.12 -1.07
C ASN A 168 -5.55 13.93 -0.81
N LYS A 169 -6.66 13.68 -1.51
CA LYS A 169 -7.95 14.26 -1.09
C LYS A 169 -8.48 13.54 0.16
N TYR A 170 -8.63 12.23 0.09
CA TYR A 170 -8.81 11.38 1.27
C TYR A 170 -7.52 10.61 1.54
N GLY A 171 -7.09 10.55 2.80
CA GLY A 171 -5.95 9.69 3.15
C GLY A 171 -6.29 8.22 2.95
N ILE A 172 -7.24 7.72 3.74
CA ILE A 172 -7.79 6.38 3.62
C ILE A 172 -9.31 6.47 3.56
N GLU A 173 -9.91 5.80 2.58
CA GLU A 173 -11.35 5.52 2.54
C GLU A 173 -11.55 4.05 2.84
N ALA A 174 -12.34 3.71 3.87
CA ALA A 174 -12.38 2.36 4.40
C ALA A 174 -13.79 1.85 4.69
N GLY A 175 -14.22 0.86 3.90
CA GLY A 175 -15.34 0.00 4.22
C GLY A 175 -14.92 -1.44 4.52
N GLY A 176 -15.85 -2.37 4.39
CA GLY A 176 -15.63 -3.79 4.61
C GLY A 176 -15.48 -4.20 6.07
N ASN A 177 -15.11 -5.46 6.30
CA ASN A 177 -15.14 -6.07 7.64
C ASN A 177 -13.76 -6.52 8.12
N ASN A 178 -13.55 -6.46 9.44
CA ASN A 178 -12.37 -7.00 10.12
C ASN A 178 -11.05 -6.39 9.61
N ASN A 179 -11.08 -5.12 9.25
CA ASN A 179 -9.92 -4.38 8.75
C ASN A 179 -9.14 -3.78 9.92
N ILE A 180 -7.83 -3.63 9.76
CA ILE A 180 -6.92 -3.07 10.75
C ILE A 180 -6.14 -1.93 10.11
N ILE A 181 -6.39 -0.71 10.58
CA ILE A 181 -5.64 0.49 10.16
C ILE A 181 -4.83 0.93 11.37
N THR A 182 -3.51 0.77 11.32
CA THR A 182 -2.68 0.98 12.51
C THR A 182 -1.32 1.60 12.27
N LYS A 183 -0.89 2.51 13.15
CA LYS A 183 0.45 3.13 13.12
C LYS A 183 0.77 3.85 11.81
N ASN A 184 -0.24 4.38 11.13
CA ASN A 184 -0.04 5.21 9.94
C ASN A 184 0.09 6.69 10.32
N HIS A 185 0.84 7.43 9.51
CA HIS A 185 0.90 8.89 9.53
C HIS A 185 0.07 9.40 8.35
N ILE A 186 -1.09 10.00 8.64
CA ILE A 186 -2.09 10.40 7.65
C ILE A 186 -2.26 11.91 7.74
N ILE A 187 -1.61 12.62 6.83
CA ILE A 187 -1.32 14.04 6.99
C ILE A 187 -1.61 14.87 5.75
N ASN A 188 -1.91 16.16 5.94
CA ASN A 188 -2.08 17.15 4.87
C ASN A 188 -3.05 16.75 3.76
N ASN A 189 -4.03 15.88 4.03
CA ASN A 189 -5.01 15.53 3.01
C ASN A 189 -6.02 16.67 2.85
N SER A 190 -6.43 16.93 1.60
CA SER A 190 -7.23 18.08 1.23
C SER A 190 -8.70 17.97 1.66
N GLU A 191 -9.10 16.83 2.23
CA GLU A 191 -10.36 16.62 2.94
C GLU A 191 -10.15 15.78 4.22
N PHE A 192 -10.56 14.51 4.24
CA PHE A 192 -10.54 13.65 5.43
C PHE A 192 -9.23 12.87 5.57
N GLY A 193 -8.80 12.61 6.81
CA GLY A 193 -7.69 11.70 7.08
C GLY A 193 -8.09 10.24 6.84
N ILE A 194 -8.98 9.71 7.68
CA ILE A 194 -9.61 8.40 7.52
C ILE A 194 -11.13 8.62 7.40
N PHE A 195 -11.70 8.30 6.25
CA PHE A 195 -13.13 8.30 6.02
C PHE A 195 -13.63 6.86 5.98
N ALA A 196 -14.18 6.36 7.09
CA ALA A 196 -14.58 4.97 7.21
C ALA A 196 -16.11 4.83 7.20
N THR A 197 -16.63 4.38 6.06
CA THR A 197 -18.05 4.16 5.81
C THR A 197 -18.30 2.67 5.62
N GLU A 198 -19.39 2.16 6.18
CA GLU A 198 -19.76 0.73 6.10
C GLU A 198 -18.69 -0.22 6.65
N ILE A 199 -17.92 0.27 7.63
CA ILE A 199 -16.84 -0.49 8.26
C ILE A 199 -17.36 -1.24 9.49
N ILE A 200 -17.09 -2.54 9.57
CA ILE A 200 -17.65 -3.38 10.64
C ILE A 200 -16.56 -4.24 11.29
N LYS A 201 -16.59 -4.36 12.62
CA LYS A 201 -15.63 -5.21 13.39
C LYS A 201 -14.16 -4.88 13.12
N SER A 202 -13.89 -3.63 12.76
CA SER A 202 -12.56 -3.18 12.38
C SER A 202 -11.87 -2.40 13.50
N ILE A 203 -10.55 -2.31 13.41
CA ILE A 203 -9.69 -1.66 14.40
C ILE A 203 -8.94 -0.52 13.73
N ILE A 204 -9.17 0.70 14.21
CA ILE A 204 -8.42 1.90 13.82
C ILE A 204 -7.64 2.34 15.04
N THR A 205 -6.32 2.06 15.07
CA THR A 205 -5.54 2.28 16.29
C THR A 205 -4.10 2.74 16.11
N GLY A 206 -3.66 3.66 16.96
CA GLY A 206 -2.27 4.10 16.97
C GLY A 206 -1.89 4.95 15.76
N ASN A 207 -2.87 5.49 15.02
CA ASN A 207 -2.59 6.34 13.86
C ASN A 207 -2.37 7.79 14.31
N ASN A 208 -1.46 8.48 13.63
CA ASN A 208 -1.34 9.92 13.71
C ASN A 208 -2.06 10.53 12.50
N VAL A 209 -3.20 11.18 12.74
CA VAL A 209 -4.08 11.73 11.73
C VAL A 209 -4.18 13.23 11.93
N SER A 210 -3.36 14.00 11.22
CA SER A 210 -3.18 15.42 11.52
C SER A 210 -3.24 16.29 10.27
N THR A 211 -3.47 17.59 10.44
CA THR A 211 -3.37 18.59 9.37
C THR A 211 -4.22 18.32 8.13
N ASN A 212 -5.29 17.53 8.27
CA ASN A 212 -6.29 17.35 7.21
C ASN A 212 -7.27 18.53 7.23
N THR A 213 -7.81 18.92 6.08
CA THR A 213 -8.67 20.12 6.00
C THR A 213 -10.05 19.92 6.60
N LYS A 214 -10.50 18.67 6.73
CA LYS A 214 -11.77 18.28 7.38
C LYS A 214 -11.49 17.39 8.60
N HIS A 215 -12.40 16.47 8.93
CA HIS A 215 -12.25 15.54 10.05
C HIS A 215 -10.97 14.70 9.94
N GLY A 216 -10.39 14.39 11.10
CA GLY A 216 -9.29 13.44 11.17
C GLY A 216 -9.81 12.03 10.83
N ILE A 217 -10.65 11.46 11.70
CA ILE A 217 -11.26 10.14 11.51
C ILE A 217 -12.78 10.28 11.52
N VAL A 218 -13.45 9.72 10.53
CA VAL A 218 -14.92 9.63 10.47
C VAL A 218 -15.33 8.17 10.48
N ILE A 219 -16.27 7.82 11.34
CA ILE A 219 -16.99 6.55 11.31
C ILE A 219 -18.47 6.86 11.07
N SER A 220 -18.95 6.66 9.85
CA SER A 220 -20.33 6.98 9.48
C SER A 220 -21.03 5.82 8.80
N ALA A 221 -22.34 5.73 8.96
CA ALA A 221 -23.18 4.90 8.09
C ALA A 221 -23.75 5.77 6.97
N GLU A 222 -23.44 5.43 5.72
CA GLU A 222 -24.08 6.05 4.56
C GLU A 222 -25.25 5.21 4.08
N PHE A 223 -24.99 3.96 3.68
CA PHE A 223 -26.04 3.01 3.28
C PHE A 223 -26.10 1.80 4.21
N ASN A 224 -24.95 1.35 4.71
CA ASN A 224 -24.82 0.25 5.68
C ASN A 224 -24.22 0.73 7.02
N PRO A 225 -24.55 0.04 8.13
CA PRO A 225 -24.07 0.43 9.46
C PRO A 225 -22.56 0.24 9.64
N SER A 226 -21.90 1.21 10.27
CA SER A 226 -20.47 1.14 10.63
C SER A 226 -20.25 0.67 12.08
N ASN A 227 -20.59 -0.58 12.38
CA ASN A 227 -20.78 -1.06 13.76
C ASN A 227 -19.65 -1.94 14.31
N ASN A 228 -19.56 -2.00 15.64
CA ASN A 228 -18.67 -2.90 16.39
C ASN A 228 -17.17 -2.65 16.13
N ASN A 229 -16.79 -1.40 15.86
CA ASN A 229 -15.42 -1.02 15.60
C ASN A 229 -14.69 -0.59 16.88
N ILE A 230 -13.36 -0.65 16.85
CA ILE A 230 -12.49 -0.14 17.92
C ILE A 230 -11.66 1.01 17.36
N ILE A 231 -11.92 2.22 17.84
CA ILE A 231 -11.19 3.43 17.50
C ILE A 231 -10.42 3.84 18.74
N SER A 232 -9.13 3.53 18.79
CA SER A 232 -8.36 3.74 20.02
C SER A 232 -6.91 4.17 19.82
N ASN A 233 -6.37 4.93 20.77
CA ASN A 233 -4.97 5.34 20.76
C ASN A 233 -4.57 6.14 19.50
N ASN A 234 -5.52 6.76 18.80
CA ASN A 234 -5.20 7.63 17.67
C ASN A 234 -4.90 9.04 18.18
N ILE A 235 -4.00 9.73 17.49
CA ILE A 235 -3.71 11.14 17.70
C ILE A 235 -4.34 11.90 16.54
N CYS A 236 -5.34 12.73 16.81
CA CYS A 236 -6.11 13.47 15.83
C CYS A 236 -5.95 14.99 16.05
N ASP A 237 -4.78 15.52 15.72
CA ASP A 237 -4.37 16.89 16.04
C ASP A 237 -4.30 17.82 14.80
N GLY A 238 -4.69 19.08 14.96
CA GLY A 238 -4.59 20.09 13.89
C GLY A 238 -5.40 19.79 12.62
N ASN A 239 -6.42 18.94 12.69
CA ASN A 239 -7.43 18.77 11.64
C ASN A 239 -8.37 20.00 11.59
N ASP A 240 -9.21 20.13 10.56
CA ASP A 240 -9.89 21.39 10.24
C ASP A 240 -8.90 22.54 9.98
N THR A 241 -7.92 22.34 9.10
CA THR A 241 -6.89 23.37 8.83
C THR A 241 -7.45 24.67 8.26
N GLY A 242 -8.68 24.65 7.74
CA GLY A 242 -9.44 25.85 7.36
C GLY A 242 -10.02 26.63 8.54
N ALA A 243 -9.89 26.11 9.77
CA ALA A 243 -10.45 26.65 11.01
C ALA A 243 -11.95 26.99 10.89
N THR A 244 -12.71 26.11 10.22
CA THR A 244 -14.12 26.34 9.94
C THR A 244 -15.00 26.16 11.17
N GLY A 245 -14.52 25.42 12.17
CA GLY A 245 -15.27 25.04 13.36
C GLY A 245 -16.30 23.94 13.10
N ASN A 246 -16.36 23.40 11.88
CA ASN A 246 -17.33 22.39 11.48
C ASN A 246 -16.79 20.96 11.60
N TYR A 247 -15.47 20.80 11.75
CA TYR A 247 -14.84 19.49 11.73
C TYR A 247 -14.11 19.18 13.05
N SER A 248 -14.28 17.93 13.50
CA SER A 248 -13.70 17.33 14.71
C SER A 248 -12.52 16.41 14.37
N GLY A 249 -11.62 16.19 15.34
CA GLY A 249 -10.56 15.18 15.21
C GLY A 249 -11.10 13.77 14.96
N ILE A 250 -12.14 13.37 15.68
CA ILE A 250 -12.89 12.12 15.45
C ILE A 250 -14.38 12.43 15.42
N GLU A 251 -15.08 11.97 14.39
CA GLU A 251 -16.53 11.99 14.29
C GLU A 251 -17.07 10.56 14.17
N VAL A 252 -18.13 10.27 14.93
CA VAL A 252 -18.86 9.00 14.84
C VAL A 252 -20.34 9.32 14.73
N SER A 253 -20.96 8.92 13.62
CA SER A 253 -22.36 9.20 13.31
C SER A 253 -23.05 7.97 12.70
N GLY A 254 -24.34 7.82 12.97
CA GLY A 254 -25.16 6.73 12.40
C GLY A 254 -24.62 5.31 12.66
N SER A 255 -23.86 5.08 13.74
CA SER A 255 -23.20 3.81 14.00
C SER A 255 -23.27 3.38 15.47
N ASP A 256 -23.29 2.07 15.69
CA ASP A 256 -23.57 1.43 16.98
C ASP A 256 -22.45 0.51 17.46
N ASN A 257 -22.40 0.32 18.79
CA ASN A 257 -21.50 -0.63 19.46
C ASN A 257 -20.00 -0.39 19.19
N ASN A 258 -19.64 0.83 18.84
CA ASN A 258 -18.25 1.23 18.65
C ASN A 258 -17.56 1.53 20.00
N ILE A 259 -16.31 1.12 20.14
CA ILE A 259 -15.46 1.44 21.29
C ILE A 259 -14.54 2.59 20.87
N ILE A 260 -14.73 3.76 21.48
CA ILE A 260 -13.89 4.94 21.27
C ILE A 260 -13.12 5.19 22.57
N SER A 261 -11.81 4.93 22.59
CA SER A 261 -11.03 5.03 23.83
C SER A 261 -9.60 5.50 23.62
N ASN A 262 -9.05 6.26 24.57
CA ASN A 262 -7.64 6.69 24.58
C ASN A 262 -7.19 7.45 23.32
N ASN A 263 -8.10 8.11 22.61
CA ASN A 263 -7.73 9.00 21.51
C ASN A 263 -7.38 10.39 22.06
N ARG A 264 -6.43 11.06 21.41
CA ARG A 264 -5.97 12.40 21.77
C ARG A 264 -6.18 13.37 20.62
#